data_AF-A0A1Y4UNM1-F1
#
_entry.id   AF-A0A1Y4UNM1-F1
#
_cell.length_a   1.000
_cell.length_b   1.000
_cell.length_c   1.000
_cell.angle_alpha   90.00
_cell.angle_beta   90.00
_cell.angle_gamma   90.00
#
_symmetry.space_group_name_H-M   'P 1'
#
loop_
_entity.id
_entity.type
_entity.pdbx_description
1 polymer ?
#
loop_
_entity_poly.entity_id
_entity_poly.type
_entity_poly.pdbx_seq_one_letter_code
_entity_poly.pdbx_strand_id
1 'polypeptide(L)'
;MQDYKTINLKTNRFDIIGDIHGCYDELIELVHKLGYVKRGMAYFHPDDRRLVSVGDIADKGDKNIDSLNFWINQVNYGGGMWVYGNHCFKFYRYLIGNKVKLTHGIEKTVKEFNNLPSDEKELFKDRFIKCYEGRCHYIMLDNKKLIVVHGCLKEKDIGNFGKSIKTRCLYGDITGEFDENGKPIRNDWAKEYNGKSLIVYGHTAVKEAEIINNTIDIDTGCVYGGKLTAFRYPEREIVQVNGKAYAEYRGSKKIDFSCI
;
A
#
# COMPACT_ATOMS: atom_id res chain seq x y z
N MET A 1 -1.86 5.46 16.90
CA MET A 1 -1.17 5.38 15.59
C MET A 1 0.28 5.76 15.79
N GLN A 2 1.21 5.01 15.21
CA GLN A 2 2.63 5.32 15.29
C GLN A 2 3.06 6.18 14.10
N ASP A 3 4.07 7.01 14.32
CA ASP A 3 4.59 7.94 13.32
C ASP A 3 5.39 7.17 12.27
N TYR A 4 6.45 6.49 12.70
CA TYR A 4 7.30 5.62 11.89
C TYR A 4 7.86 4.47 12.73
N LYS A 5 8.45 3.46 12.07
CA LYS A 5 9.16 2.36 12.72
C LYS A 5 10.53 2.12 12.09
N THR A 6 11.47 1.65 12.89
CA THR A 6 12.74 1.09 12.41
C THR A 6 12.73 -0.41 12.69
N ILE A 7 12.94 -1.23 11.66
CA ILE A 7 12.96 -2.69 11.79
C ILE A 7 14.20 -3.22 11.07
N ASN A 8 14.99 -4.03 11.77
CA ASN A 8 16.12 -4.73 11.19
C ASN A 8 15.90 -6.23 11.39
N LEU A 9 15.94 -6.98 10.29
CA LEU A 9 15.83 -8.43 10.31
C LEU A 9 17.21 -9.05 10.05
N LYS A 10 17.38 -10.31 10.42
CA LYS A 10 18.63 -11.04 10.25
C LYS A 10 19.10 -11.07 8.79
N THR A 11 18.17 -11.29 7.86
CA THR A 11 18.46 -11.41 6.43
C THR A 11 18.25 -10.11 5.66
N ASN A 12 17.42 -9.19 6.17
CA ASN A 12 16.98 -7.97 5.49
C ASN A 12 16.55 -8.20 4.03
N ARG A 13 15.86 -9.32 3.76
CA ARG A 13 15.27 -9.62 2.45
C ARG A 13 13.77 -9.36 2.49
N PHE A 14 13.30 -8.51 1.60
CA PHE A 14 11.91 -8.04 1.59
C PHE A 14 11.32 -8.15 0.18
N ASP A 15 10.02 -8.44 0.10
CA ASP A 15 9.25 -8.29 -1.12
C ASP A 15 8.16 -7.25 -0.84
N ILE A 16 8.33 -6.06 -1.42
CA ILE A 16 7.47 -4.90 -1.19
C ILE A 16 6.39 -4.88 -2.26
N ILE A 17 5.12 -4.96 -1.88
CA ILE A 17 3.95 -5.04 -2.77
C ILE A 17 3.25 -3.67 -2.84
N GLY A 18 2.92 -3.25 -4.06
CA GLY A 18 2.22 -2.02 -4.39
C GLY A 18 0.76 -1.97 -3.94
N ASP A 19 0.02 -0.98 -4.43
CA ASP A 19 -1.40 -0.76 -4.13
C ASP A 19 -2.26 -1.94 -4.64
N ILE A 20 -2.99 -2.59 -3.73
CA ILE A 20 -3.72 -3.84 -4.02
C ILE A 20 -5.18 -3.55 -4.37
N HIS A 21 -5.82 -2.62 -3.66
CA HIS A 21 -7.18 -2.18 -3.93
C HIS A 21 -8.18 -3.34 -4.14
N GLY A 22 -8.21 -4.30 -3.22
CA GLY A 22 -9.15 -5.42 -3.28
C GLY A 22 -8.90 -6.45 -4.39
N CYS A 23 -7.77 -6.38 -5.11
CA CYS A 23 -7.33 -7.37 -6.10
C CYS A 23 -6.75 -8.61 -5.41
N TYR A 24 -7.59 -9.33 -4.66
CA TYR A 24 -7.16 -10.44 -3.82
C TYR A 24 -6.59 -11.61 -4.62
N ASP A 25 -7.19 -11.93 -5.77
CA ASP A 25 -6.74 -13.07 -6.58
C ASP A 25 -5.33 -12.81 -7.13
N GLU A 26 -5.10 -11.60 -7.61
CA GLU A 26 -3.80 -11.12 -8.07
C GLU A 26 -2.79 -11.06 -6.92
N LEU A 27 -3.20 -10.64 -5.72
CA LEU A 27 -2.37 -10.68 -4.52
C LEU A 27 -1.90 -12.11 -4.21
N ILE A 28 -2.81 -13.09 -4.22
CA ILE A 28 -2.47 -14.48 -3.96
C ILE A 28 -1.59 -15.06 -5.07
N GLU A 29 -1.88 -14.76 -6.33
CA GLU A 29 -1.04 -15.16 -7.48
C GLU A 29 0.39 -14.61 -7.32
N LEU A 30 0.54 -13.33 -7.00
CA LEU A 30 1.84 -12.69 -6.80
C LEU A 30 2.60 -13.30 -5.61
N VAL A 31 1.92 -13.52 -4.48
CA VAL A 31 2.52 -14.13 -3.29
C VAL A 31 3.04 -15.54 -3.59
N HIS A 32 2.29 -16.35 -4.35
CA HIS A 32 2.76 -17.66 -4.81
C HIS A 32 3.91 -17.55 -5.80
N LYS A 33 3.83 -16.62 -6.77
CA LYS A 33 4.90 -16.36 -7.75
C LYS A 33 6.21 -15.92 -7.10
N LEU A 34 6.13 -15.20 -5.98
CA LEU A 34 7.26 -14.81 -5.15
C LEU A 34 7.83 -15.97 -4.32
N GLY A 35 7.20 -17.14 -4.29
CA GLY A 35 7.68 -18.34 -3.58
C GLY A 35 7.23 -18.45 -2.12
N TYR A 36 6.26 -17.67 -1.68
CA TYR A 36 5.74 -17.76 -0.31
C TYR A 36 4.81 -18.95 -0.14
N VAL A 37 4.93 -19.61 1.01
CA VAL A 37 4.12 -20.78 1.38
C VAL A 37 3.27 -20.47 2.60
N LYS A 38 1.98 -20.80 2.54
CA LYS A 38 1.07 -20.64 3.68
C LYS A 38 1.47 -21.57 4.83
N ARG A 39 1.64 -21.03 6.03
CA ARG A 39 1.83 -21.78 7.29
C ARG A 39 0.88 -21.23 8.34
N GLY A 40 -0.15 -22.00 8.68
CA GLY A 40 -1.25 -21.51 9.51
C GLY A 40 -2.02 -20.39 8.81
N MET A 41 -2.09 -19.22 9.44
CA MET A 41 -2.86 -18.06 8.93
C MET A 41 -2.04 -17.12 8.04
N ALA A 42 -0.71 -17.20 8.05
CA ALA A 42 0.19 -16.32 7.32
C ALA A 42 1.04 -17.08 6.29
N TYR A 43 1.73 -16.31 5.45
CA TYR A 43 2.63 -16.78 4.40
C TYR A 43 4.08 -16.50 4.77
N PHE A 44 4.95 -17.48 4.51
CA PHE A 44 6.38 -17.41 4.82
C PHE A 44 7.20 -17.89 3.65
N HIS A 45 8.32 -17.22 3.39
CA HIS A 45 9.25 -17.63 2.35
C HIS A 45 10.33 -18.56 2.92
N PRO A 46 10.73 -19.64 2.22
CA PRO A 46 11.79 -20.55 2.68
C PRO A 46 13.13 -19.84 2.91
N ASP A 47 13.48 -18.86 2.06
CA ASP A 47 14.68 -18.03 2.22
C ASP A 47 14.56 -16.88 3.25
N ASP A 48 13.62 -16.97 4.19
CA ASP A 48 13.40 -15.99 5.27
C ASP A 48 13.20 -14.54 4.77
N ARG A 49 12.51 -14.39 3.64
CA ARG A 49 12.03 -13.10 3.14
C ARG A 49 10.78 -12.65 3.91
N ARG A 50 10.48 -11.35 3.89
CA ARG A 50 9.25 -10.79 4.48
C ARG A 50 8.46 -9.93 3.50
N LEU A 51 7.15 -10.10 3.53
CA LEU A 51 6.22 -9.25 2.79
C LEU A 51 6.10 -7.87 3.44
N VAL A 52 6.08 -6.83 2.61
CA VAL A 52 5.78 -5.45 3.02
C VAL A 52 4.77 -4.86 2.06
N SER A 53 3.64 -4.29 2.51
CA SER A 53 2.75 -3.51 1.63
C SER A 53 3.00 -2.02 1.79
N VAL A 54 2.94 -1.29 0.66
CA VAL A 54 3.04 0.17 0.61
C VAL A 54 1.76 0.89 1.06
N GLY A 55 0.63 0.22 1.28
CA GLY A 55 -0.63 0.93 1.51
C GLY A 55 -1.79 0.35 0.73
N ASP A 56 -2.95 0.99 0.88
CA ASP A 56 -4.10 0.87 -0.03
C ASP A 56 -4.44 -0.57 -0.45
N ILE A 57 -4.69 -1.37 0.58
CA ILE A 57 -5.07 -2.77 0.46
C ILE A 57 -6.50 -2.91 -0.10
N ALA A 58 -7.38 -1.96 0.22
CA ALA A 58 -8.81 -2.02 -0.05
C ALA A 58 -9.29 -0.81 -0.88
N ASP A 59 -10.59 -0.81 -1.15
CA ASP A 59 -11.35 0.02 -2.08
C ASP A 59 -11.16 -0.38 -3.54
N LYS A 60 -12.16 -0.06 -4.38
CA LYS A 60 -12.20 -0.21 -5.85
C LYS A 60 -12.32 -1.64 -6.38
N GLY A 61 -11.55 -2.61 -5.90
CA GLY A 61 -11.67 -4.02 -6.29
C GLY A 61 -12.88 -4.72 -5.69
N ASP A 62 -12.99 -6.02 -5.91
CA ASP A 62 -14.18 -6.81 -5.55
C ASP A 62 -13.98 -7.76 -4.35
N LYS A 63 -12.74 -7.86 -3.83
CA LYS A 63 -12.38 -8.73 -2.70
C LYS A 63 -11.62 -7.95 -1.62
N ASN A 64 -12.22 -6.86 -1.16
CA ASN A 64 -11.62 -5.93 -0.20
C ASN A 64 -11.44 -6.54 1.19
N ILE A 65 -12.47 -7.22 1.71
CA ILE A 65 -12.42 -7.84 3.05
C ILE A 65 -11.41 -8.99 3.08
N ASP A 66 -11.31 -9.79 2.01
CA ASP A 66 -10.30 -10.85 1.89
C ASP A 66 -8.87 -10.29 1.84
N SER A 67 -8.65 -9.22 1.08
CA SER A 67 -7.36 -8.54 1.00
C SER A 67 -6.93 -7.97 2.36
N LEU A 68 -7.89 -7.37 3.09
CA LEU A 68 -7.64 -6.87 4.45
C LEU A 68 -7.35 -8.01 5.43
N ASN A 69 -8.15 -9.09 5.41
CA ASN A 69 -7.92 -10.27 6.23
C ASN A 69 -6.54 -10.90 5.98
N PHE A 70 -6.09 -10.96 4.72
CA PHE A 70 -4.76 -11.45 4.37
C PHE A 70 -3.67 -10.67 5.09
N TRP A 71 -3.67 -9.34 4.98
CA TRP A 71 -2.62 -8.50 5.58
C TRP A 71 -2.73 -8.42 7.10
N ILE A 72 -3.95 -8.42 7.66
CA ILE A 72 -4.16 -8.58 9.11
C ILE A 72 -3.47 -9.87 9.59
N ASN A 73 -3.61 -10.97 8.86
CA ASN A 73 -2.95 -12.22 9.21
C ASN A 73 -1.42 -12.15 9.04
N GLN A 74 -0.92 -11.57 7.95
CA GLN A 74 0.53 -11.41 7.77
C GLN A 74 1.15 -10.65 8.94
N VAL A 75 0.47 -9.60 9.40
CA VAL A 75 0.89 -8.81 10.55
C VAL A 75 0.81 -9.59 11.86
N ASN A 76 -0.34 -10.18 12.16
CA ASN A 76 -0.60 -10.79 13.47
C ASN A 76 0.21 -12.07 13.70
N TYR A 77 0.55 -12.78 12.62
CA TYR A 77 1.28 -14.06 12.68
C TYR A 77 2.72 -13.93 12.16
N GLY A 78 3.23 -12.72 11.91
CA GLY A 78 4.64 -12.49 11.59
C GLY A 78 5.09 -12.81 10.17
N GLY A 79 4.16 -12.98 9.22
CA GLY A 79 4.45 -13.15 7.79
C GLY A 79 4.85 -11.85 7.07
N GLY A 80 4.43 -10.68 7.59
CA GLY A 80 4.73 -9.41 6.93
C GLY A 80 4.31 -8.16 7.70
N MET A 81 4.47 -7.02 7.03
CA MET A 81 4.18 -5.69 7.56
C MET A 81 3.53 -4.79 6.51
N TRP A 82 2.95 -3.68 6.94
CA TRP A 82 2.16 -2.79 6.08
C TRP A 82 2.23 -1.37 6.64
N VAL A 83 2.33 -0.36 5.76
CA VAL A 83 2.29 1.07 6.11
C VAL A 83 0.91 1.68 5.83
N TYR A 84 0.59 2.82 6.44
CA TYR A 84 -0.69 3.47 6.17
C TYR A 84 -0.81 3.93 4.71
N GLY A 85 -1.95 3.63 4.08
CA GLY A 85 -2.41 4.26 2.84
C GLY A 85 -3.68 5.10 3.05
N ASN A 86 -3.98 6.03 2.15
CA ASN A 86 -5.12 6.94 2.34
C ASN A 86 -6.49 6.25 2.25
N HIS A 87 -6.63 5.20 1.43
CA HIS A 87 -7.90 4.47 1.32
C HIS A 87 -8.19 3.69 2.59
N CYS A 88 -7.20 2.96 3.11
CA CYS A 88 -7.36 2.26 4.38
C CYS A 88 -7.54 3.22 5.57
N PHE A 89 -6.94 4.41 5.54
CA PHE A 89 -7.20 5.44 6.56
C PHE A 89 -8.65 5.92 6.53
N LYS A 90 -9.22 6.09 5.33
CA LYS A 90 -10.63 6.46 5.14
C LYS A 90 -11.57 5.37 5.67
N PHE A 91 -11.26 4.10 5.42
CA PHE A 91 -12.03 2.97 5.95
C PHE A 91 -11.89 2.82 7.47
N TYR A 92 -10.69 3.01 8.03
CA TYR A 92 -10.52 3.09 9.49
C TYR A 92 -11.39 4.18 10.10
N ARG A 93 -11.39 5.38 9.52
CA ARG A 93 -12.27 6.49 9.96
C ARG A 93 -13.74 6.11 9.92
N TYR A 94 -14.19 5.41 8.87
CA TYR A 94 -15.55 4.90 8.77
C TYR A 94 -15.90 3.98 9.94
N LEU A 95 -15.04 2.99 10.24
CA LEU A 95 -15.30 1.99 11.28
C LEU A 95 -15.34 2.57 12.70
N ILE A 96 -14.58 3.64 12.97
CA ILE A 96 -14.61 4.35 14.26
C ILE A 96 -15.74 5.40 14.35
N GLY A 97 -16.66 5.43 13.39
CA GLY A 97 -17.86 6.28 13.43
C GLY A 97 -17.69 7.69 12.87
N ASN A 98 -16.54 8.03 12.26
CA ASN A 98 -16.40 9.32 11.60
C ASN A 98 -17.26 9.39 10.34
N LYS A 99 -17.88 10.55 10.09
CA LYS A 99 -18.53 10.83 8.81
C LYS A 99 -17.49 10.85 7.69
N VAL A 100 -17.65 9.95 6.72
CA VAL A 100 -16.84 9.88 5.49
C VAL A 100 -17.74 9.89 4.27
N LYS A 101 -17.29 10.50 3.17
CA LYS A 101 -17.99 10.43 1.89
C LYS A 101 -17.73 9.07 1.23
N LEU A 102 -18.77 8.33 0.87
CA LEU A 102 -18.64 7.05 0.16
C LEU A 102 -18.37 7.30 -1.32
N THR A 103 -17.09 7.52 -1.64
CA THR A 103 -16.59 7.84 -2.97
C THR A 103 -15.20 7.25 -3.15
N HIS A 104 -14.75 7.17 -4.41
CA HIS A 104 -13.42 6.67 -4.78
C HIS A 104 -13.22 5.19 -4.41
N GLY A 105 -14.27 4.37 -4.45
CA GLY A 105 -14.17 2.92 -4.30
C GLY A 105 -14.43 2.38 -2.89
N ILE A 106 -14.48 3.23 -1.85
CA ILE A 106 -14.81 2.80 -0.48
C ILE A 106 -16.23 2.23 -0.37
N GLU A 107 -17.13 2.65 -1.26
CA GLU A 107 -18.48 2.11 -1.37
C GLU A 107 -18.51 0.59 -1.55
N LYS A 108 -17.51 0.01 -2.26
CA LYS A 108 -17.38 -1.45 -2.41
C LYS A 108 -16.93 -2.09 -1.10
N THR A 109 -15.88 -1.56 -0.47
CA THR A 109 -15.38 -2.06 0.84
C THR A 109 -16.46 -2.02 1.91
N VAL A 110 -17.21 -0.92 2.00
CA VAL A 110 -18.30 -0.76 2.96
C VAL A 110 -19.46 -1.71 2.66
N LYS A 111 -19.77 -1.94 1.38
CA LYS A 111 -20.79 -2.92 0.99
C LYS A 111 -20.39 -4.33 1.40
N GLU A 112 -19.17 -4.76 1.11
CA GLU A 112 -18.66 -6.06 1.55
C GLU A 112 -18.69 -6.20 3.07
N PHE A 113 -18.17 -5.19 3.79
CA PHE A 113 -18.20 -5.16 5.26
C PHE A 113 -19.63 -5.30 5.80
N ASN A 114 -20.58 -4.56 5.26
CA ASN A 114 -21.97 -4.59 5.72
C ASN A 114 -22.69 -5.90 5.40
N ASN A 115 -22.26 -6.62 4.37
CA ASN A 115 -22.80 -7.92 4.00
C ASN A 115 -22.25 -9.08 4.83
N LEU A 116 -21.20 -8.86 5.65
CA LEU A 116 -20.72 -9.88 6.58
C LEU A 116 -21.81 -10.26 7.61
N PRO A 117 -21.89 -11.54 8.01
CA PRO A 117 -22.64 -11.97 9.19
C PRO A 117 -22.28 -11.12 10.42
N SER A 118 -23.24 -10.88 11.32
CA SER A 118 -23.07 -9.94 12.43
C SER A 118 -21.87 -10.27 13.34
N ASP A 119 -21.64 -11.54 13.61
CA ASP A 119 -20.51 -12.05 14.39
C ASP A 119 -19.17 -11.87 13.66
N GLU A 120 -19.12 -12.22 12.37
CA GLU A 120 -17.93 -12.01 11.53
C GLU A 120 -17.60 -10.53 11.34
N LYS A 121 -18.63 -9.68 11.25
CA LYS A 121 -18.51 -8.23 11.07
C LYS A 121 -17.81 -7.57 12.26
N GLU A 122 -18.27 -7.85 13.47
CA GLU A 122 -17.65 -7.31 14.69
C GLU A 122 -16.23 -7.86 14.87
N LEU A 123 -16.03 -9.16 14.64
CA LEU A 123 -14.69 -9.76 14.70
C LEU A 123 -13.72 -9.12 13.69
N PHE A 124 -14.16 -8.92 12.45
CA PHE A 124 -13.36 -8.26 11.43
C PHE A 124 -13.03 -6.82 11.81
N LYS A 125 -14.03 -6.05 12.26
CA LYS A 125 -13.87 -4.65 12.68
C LYS A 125 -12.82 -4.52 13.78
N ASP A 126 -12.91 -5.33 14.82
CA ASP A 126 -11.97 -5.31 15.93
C ASP A 126 -10.55 -5.69 15.48
N ARG A 127 -10.42 -6.75 14.67
CA ARG A 127 -9.13 -7.18 14.13
C ARG A 127 -8.50 -6.11 13.23
N PHE A 128 -9.30 -5.47 12.38
CA PHE A 128 -8.82 -4.42 11.48
C PHE A 128 -8.40 -3.18 12.27
N ILE A 129 -9.23 -2.66 13.18
CA ILE A 129 -8.91 -1.47 13.99
C ILE A 129 -7.62 -1.71 14.77
N LYS A 130 -7.51 -2.83 15.49
CA LYS A 130 -6.32 -3.16 16.27
C LYS A 130 -5.07 -3.29 15.40
N CYS A 131 -5.18 -3.96 14.25
CA CYS A 131 -4.06 -4.11 13.31
C CYS A 131 -3.62 -2.74 12.75
N TYR A 132 -4.59 -1.93 12.31
CA TYR A 132 -4.40 -0.62 11.71
C TYR A 132 -3.71 0.33 12.69
N GLU A 133 -4.23 0.48 13.91
CA GLU A 133 -3.66 1.40 14.90
C GLU A 133 -2.20 1.08 15.29
N GLY A 134 -1.81 -0.18 15.14
CA GLY A 134 -0.44 -0.66 15.33
C GLY A 134 0.49 -0.46 14.12
N ARG A 135 0.03 0.09 12.99
CA ARG A 135 0.87 0.43 11.82
C ARG A 135 1.51 1.82 11.98
N CYS A 136 2.29 2.23 10.98
CA CYS A 136 2.96 3.52 10.93
C CYS A 136 2.94 4.10 9.51
N HIS A 137 3.31 5.37 9.35
CA HIS A 137 3.24 6.06 8.05
C HIS A 137 4.38 5.69 7.11
N TYR A 138 5.54 5.34 7.67
CA TYR A 138 6.66 4.77 6.94
C TYR A 138 7.47 3.82 7.82
N ILE A 139 8.18 2.88 7.20
CA ILE A 139 9.07 1.92 7.89
C ILE A 139 10.47 2.07 7.31
N MET A 140 11.46 2.23 8.19
CA MET A 140 12.88 2.17 7.87
C MET A 140 13.39 0.74 8.09
N LEU A 141 13.96 0.18 7.04
CA LEU A 141 14.48 -1.19 6.94
C LEU A 141 15.98 -1.17 6.60
N ASP A 142 16.65 -2.29 6.87
CA ASP A 142 18.08 -2.49 6.63
C ASP A 142 18.95 -1.29 7.01
N ASN A 143 18.90 -0.90 8.29
CA ASN A 143 19.66 0.23 8.83
C ASN A 143 19.42 1.54 8.06
N LYS A 144 18.16 1.79 7.68
CA LYS A 144 17.67 2.93 6.90
C LYS A 144 18.10 2.93 5.43
N LYS A 145 18.71 1.86 4.91
CA LYS A 145 19.02 1.76 3.47
C LYS A 145 17.77 1.57 2.61
N LEU A 146 16.70 1.03 3.19
CA LEU A 146 15.40 0.86 2.55
C LEU A 146 14.34 1.57 3.39
N ILE A 147 13.44 2.30 2.73
CA ILE A 147 12.27 2.91 3.34
C ILE A 147 11.05 2.54 2.52
N VAL A 148 9.98 2.16 3.21
CA VAL A 148 8.67 1.95 2.60
C VAL A 148 7.70 2.99 3.12
N VAL A 149 7.03 3.70 2.22
CA VAL A 149 6.02 4.74 2.48
C VAL A 149 4.94 4.65 1.41
N HIS A 150 3.72 5.12 1.70
CA HIS A 150 2.66 5.08 0.70
C HIS A 150 2.81 6.13 -0.41
N GLY A 151 2.79 7.42 -0.07
CA GLY A 151 2.78 8.51 -1.05
C GLY A 151 4.13 9.19 -1.27
N CYS A 152 4.65 9.87 -0.24
CA CYS A 152 5.88 10.67 -0.35
C CYS A 152 6.60 10.77 1.00
N LEU A 153 7.93 10.67 0.96
CA LEU A 153 8.81 11.01 2.08
C LEU A 153 10.08 11.69 1.55
N LYS A 154 10.32 12.95 1.94
CA LYS A 154 11.54 13.67 1.55
C LYS A 154 12.70 13.28 2.47
N GLU A 155 13.94 13.38 2.00
CA GLU A 155 15.13 13.01 2.79
C GLU A 155 15.15 13.69 4.17
N LYS A 156 14.86 15.00 4.22
CA LYS A 156 14.80 15.77 5.46
C LYS A 156 13.74 15.30 6.46
N ASP A 157 12.73 14.55 6.00
CA ASP A 157 11.64 14.05 6.82
C ASP A 157 11.97 12.69 7.47
N ILE A 158 13.03 12.00 7.01
CA ILE A 158 13.39 10.67 7.51
C ILE A 158 13.79 10.74 8.98
N GLY A 159 13.09 9.97 9.83
CA GLY A 159 13.29 9.98 11.29
C GLY A 159 12.59 11.14 12.01
N ASN A 160 11.87 11.99 11.28
CA ASN A 160 11.06 13.08 11.83
C ASN A 160 9.56 12.80 11.61
N PHE A 161 8.71 13.49 12.39
CA PHE A 161 7.28 13.42 12.18
C PHE A 161 6.54 14.71 12.57
N GLY A 162 5.46 14.97 11.83
CA GLY A 162 4.61 16.15 12.01
C GLY A 162 3.43 16.11 11.05
N LYS A 163 2.50 17.05 11.20
CA LYS A 163 1.26 17.07 10.40
C LYS A 163 1.52 17.13 8.89
N SER A 164 2.52 17.88 8.45
CA SER A 164 2.89 17.98 7.03
C SER A 164 3.50 16.69 6.49
N ILE A 165 4.34 16.01 7.28
CA ILE A 165 4.94 14.71 6.93
C ILE A 165 3.84 13.65 6.84
N LYS A 166 2.92 13.59 7.81
CA LYS A 166 1.74 12.73 7.77
C LYS A 166 0.94 12.92 6.48
N THR A 167 0.66 14.17 6.11
CA THR A 167 -0.05 14.48 4.87
C THR A 167 0.71 13.98 3.64
N ARG A 168 2.03 14.21 3.55
CA ARG A 168 2.84 13.71 2.43
C ARG A 168 2.86 12.18 2.34
N CYS A 169 3.00 11.51 3.48
CA CYS A 169 2.99 10.04 3.52
C CYS A 169 1.68 9.45 2.98
N LEU A 170 0.53 10.10 3.25
CA LEU A 170 -0.78 9.59 2.84
C LEU A 170 -1.24 10.10 1.46
N TYR A 171 -0.88 11.32 1.06
CA TYR A 171 -1.51 11.98 -0.09
C TYR A 171 -0.50 12.49 -1.14
N GLY A 172 0.79 12.21 -0.95
CA GLY A 172 1.86 12.68 -1.82
C GLY A 172 2.28 14.13 -1.56
N ASP A 173 3.22 14.64 -2.37
CA ASP A 173 3.74 16.01 -2.26
C ASP A 173 2.80 17.02 -2.93
N ILE A 174 1.71 17.36 -2.24
CA ILE A 174 0.72 18.33 -2.71
C ILE A 174 1.24 19.77 -2.65
N THR A 175 0.94 20.58 -3.67
CA THR A 175 1.31 22.01 -3.71
C THR A 175 0.40 22.89 -2.84
N GLY A 176 -0.81 22.39 -2.54
CA GLY A 176 -1.89 23.16 -1.91
C GLY A 176 -2.88 23.75 -2.92
N GLU A 177 -2.56 23.68 -4.22
CA GLU A 177 -3.44 24.07 -5.32
C GLU A 177 -4.26 22.88 -5.83
N PHE A 178 -5.35 23.18 -6.52
CA PHE A 178 -6.26 22.19 -7.10
C PHE A 178 -6.39 22.43 -8.60
N ASP A 179 -6.48 21.35 -9.38
CA ASP A 179 -6.75 21.42 -10.82
C ASP A 179 -8.22 21.80 -11.10
N GLU A 180 -8.56 21.98 -12.39
CA GLU A 180 -9.91 22.30 -12.87
C GLU A 180 -10.98 21.28 -12.44
N ASN A 181 -10.57 20.06 -12.07
CA ASN A 181 -11.43 18.98 -11.59
C ASN A 181 -11.45 18.87 -10.05
N GLY A 182 -10.84 19.82 -9.34
CA GLY A 182 -10.77 19.86 -7.89
C GLY A 182 -9.82 18.83 -7.27
N LYS A 183 -8.86 18.27 -8.03
CA LYS A 183 -7.85 17.35 -7.50
C LYS A 183 -6.59 18.11 -7.09
N PRO A 184 -5.93 17.73 -5.98
CA PRO A 184 -4.69 18.35 -5.57
C PRO A 184 -3.60 18.22 -6.65
N ILE A 185 -2.99 19.35 -7.01
CA ILE A 185 -1.79 19.38 -7.84
C ILE A 185 -0.62 18.86 -6.99
N ARG A 186 0.23 18.03 -7.61
CA ARG A 186 1.35 17.33 -6.94
C ARG A 186 2.66 17.59 -7.65
N ASN A 187 3.72 17.76 -6.87
CA ASN A 187 5.08 17.80 -7.37
C ASN A 187 5.58 16.40 -7.72
N ASP A 188 6.51 16.33 -8.68
CA ASP A 188 7.26 15.12 -8.99
C ASP A 188 8.47 14.98 -8.05
N TRP A 189 8.18 14.75 -6.77
CA TRP A 189 9.18 14.73 -5.69
C TRP A 189 10.30 13.70 -5.90
N ALA A 190 10.02 12.62 -6.65
CA ALA A 190 10.99 11.59 -6.98
C ALA A 190 12.16 12.15 -7.80
N LYS A 191 11.89 13.05 -8.75
CA LYS A 191 12.91 13.72 -9.58
C LYS A 191 13.84 14.63 -8.77
N GLU A 192 13.32 15.21 -7.68
CA GLU A 192 14.07 16.07 -6.78
C GLU A 192 14.78 15.30 -5.65
N TYR A 193 14.49 14.01 -5.48
CA TYR A 193 15.04 13.21 -4.40
C TYR A 193 16.53 12.91 -4.63
N ASN A 194 17.37 13.35 -3.69
CA ASN A 194 18.83 13.16 -3.72
C ASN A 194 19.35 12.42 -2.47
N GLY A 195 18.47 11.73 -1.75
CA GLY A 195 18.80 11.02 -0.53
C GLY A 195 19.51 9.68 -0.75
N LYS A 196 20.09 9.15 0.33
CA LYS A 196 20.86 7.88 0.29
C LYS A 196 19.98 6.64 0.41
N SER A 197 18.82 6.78 1.05
CA SER A 197 17.91 5.68 1.30
C SER A 197 17.16 5.34 0.02
N LEU A 198 17.01 4.05 -0.29
CA LEU A 198 16.05 3.63 -1.31
C LEU A 198 14.63 3.77 -0.76
N ILE A 199 13.77 4.55 -1.43
CA ILE A 199 12.36 4.71 -1.06
C ILE A 199 11.46 3.96 -2.04
N VAL A 200 10.76 2.94 -1.55
CA VAL A 200 9.74 2.20 -2.31
C VAL A 200 8.36 2.71 -1.89
N TYR A 201 7.53 3.09 -2.86
CA TYR A 201 6.23 3.72 -2.61
C TYR A 201 5.17 3.38 -3.67
N GLY A 202 3.95 3.90 -3.50
CA GLY A 202 2.80 3.69 -4.39
C GLY A 202 1.94 4.95 -4.53
N HIS A 203 0.63 4.86 -4.29
CA HIS A 203 -0.36 5.95 -4.26
C HIS A 203 -0.78 6.54 -5.62
N THR A 204 0.17 6.82 -6.52
CA THR A 204 -0.14 7.44 -7.82
C THR A 204 0.18 6.49 -8.95
N ALA A 205 -0.81 5.68 -9.33
CA ALA A 205 -0.69 4.71 -10.41
C ALA A 205 0.18 5.20 -11.58
N VAL A 206 1.20 4.41 -11.91
CA VAL A 206 2.10 4.56 -13.04
C VAL A 206 1.92 3.38 -14.01
N LYS A 207 2.39 3.53 -15.25
CA LYS A 207 2.29 2.45 -16.24
C LYS A 207 3.29 1.33 -15.97
N GLU A 208 4.53 1.70 -15.66
CA GLU A 208 5.62 0.78 -15.32
C GLU A 208 6.36 1.31 -14.10
N ALA A 209 6.87 0.39 -13.28
CA ALA A 209 7.69 0.72 -12.12
C ALA A 209 9.13 0.99 -12.56
N GLU A 210 9.58 2.23 -12.39
CA GLU A 210 10.93 2.67 -12.78
C GLU A 210 11.64 3.29 -11.59
N ILE A 211 12.92 2.98 -11.43
CA ILE A 211 13.76 3.63 -10.43
C ILE A 211 14.13 5.02 -10.94
N ILE A 212 13.73 6.06 -10.20
CA ILE A 212 14.11 7.45 -10.44
C ILE A 212 14.93 7.91 -9.23
N ASN A 213 16.19 8.26 -9.45
CA ASN A 213 17.14 8.48 -8.35
C ASN A 213 17.19 7.26 -7.41
N ASN A 214 16.98 7.45 -6.11
CA ASN A 214 16.85 6.37 -5.14
C ASN A 214 15.38 6.16 -4.71
N THR A 215 14.42 6.36 -5.61
CA THR A 215 13.01 6.08 -5.35
C THR A 215 12.41 5.17 -6.42
N ILE A 216 11.36 4.44 -6.09
CA ILE A 216 10.59 3.63 -7.04
C ILE A 216 9.11 3.61 -6.65
N ASP A 217 8.26 3.99 -7.60
CA ASP A 217 6.81 3.84 -7.52
C ASP A 217 6.43 2.44 -8.05
N ILE A 218 5.73 1.66 -7.23
CA ILE A 218 5.29 0.31 -7.57
C ILE A 218 3.76 0.19 -7.59
N ASP A 219 3.02 1.30 -7.54
CA ASP A 219 1.60 1.30 -7.90
C ASP A 219 1.48 1.26 -9.43
N THR A 220 1.43 0.05 -9.98
CA THR A 220 1.23 -0.16 -11.43
C THR A 220 -0.24 -0.37 -11.80
N GLY A 221 -1.16 0.15 -10.99
CA GLY A 221 -2.57 0.23 -11.33
C GLY A 221 -3.28 -1.12 -11.48
N CYS A 222 -2.97 -2.11 -10.64
CA CYS A 222 -3.55 -3.46 -10.70
C CYS A 222 -5.07 -3.45 -10.89
N VAL A 223 -5.78 -2.66 -10.07
CA VAL A 223 -7.25 -2.59 -10.06
C VAL A 223 -7.86 -1.98 -11.33
N TYR A 224 -7.03 -1.32 -12.14
CA TYR A 224 -7.41 -0.67 -13.39
C TYR A 224 -7.12 -1.53 -14.62
N GLY A 225 -6.66 -2.79 -14.44
CA GLY A 225 -6.20 -3.65 -15.52
C GLY A 225 -4.70 -3.51 -15.83
N GLY A 226 -3.94 -2.83 -14.97
CA GLY A 226 -2.49 -2.78 -15.04
C GLY A 226 -1.85 -4.05 -14.48
N LYS A 227 -0.89 -3.90 -13.57
CA LYS A 227 -0.20 -5.03 -12.92
C LYS A 227 -0.22 -4.87 -11.41
N LEU A 228 -0.19 -5.98 -10.66
CA LEU A 228 0.22 -5.95 -9.26
C LEU A 228 1.74 -6.18 -9.19
N THR A 229 2.46 -5.20 -8.64
CA THR A 229 3.93 -5.21 -8.63
C THR A 229 4.47 -5.48 -7.24
N ALA A 230 5.45 -6.39 -7.17
CA ALA A 230 6.37 -6.51 -6.06
C ALA A 230 7.77 -6.06 -6.46
N PHE A 231 8.45 -5.36 -5.56
CA PHE A 231 9.88 -5.05 -5.65
C PHE A 231 10.65 -5.88 -4.63
N ARG A 232 11.59 -6.69 -5.11
CA ARG A 232 12.45 -7.54 -4.29
C ARG A 232 13.66 -6.76 -3.81
N TYR A 233 13.91 -6.77 -2.52
CA TYR A 233 15.10 -6.20 -1.89
C TYR A 233 15.90 -7.29 -1.19
N PRO A 234 17.25 -7.29 -1.29
CA PRO A 234 18.13 -6.27 -1.87
C PRO A 234 18.35 -6.38 -3.39
N GLU A 235 17.72 -7.34 -4.06
CA GLU A 235 17.98 -7.68 -5.47
C GLU A 235 17.63 -6.55 -6.45
N ARG A 236 16.68 -5.69 -6.06
CA ARG A 236 16.08 -4.64 -6.88
C ARG A 236 15.38 -5.17 -8.14
N GLU A 237 14.73 -6.32 -7.99
CA GLU A 237 14.01 -7.00 -9.07
C GLU A 237 12.50 -6.71 -8.97
N ILE A 238 11.86 -6.58 -10.14
CA ILE A 238 10.41 -6.44 -10.25
C ILE A 238 9.79 -7.81 -10.53
N VAL A 239 8.79 -8.18 -9.75
CA VAL A 239 7.95 -9.36 -9.98
C VAL A 239 6.50 -8.89 -10.09
N GLN A 240 5.83 -9.30 -11.16
CA GLN A 240 4.49 -8.81 -11.49
C GLN A 240 3.53 -9.93 -11.85
N VAL A 241 2.25 -9.68 -11.62
CA VAL A 241 1.13 -10.43 -12.20
C VAL A 241 0.15 -9.45 -12.84
N ASN A 242 -0.60 -9.91 -13.83
CA ASN A 242 -1.53 -9.05 -14.55
C ASN A 242 -2.75 -8.76 -13.69
N GLY A 243 -3.13 -7.49 -13.64
CA GLY A 243 -4.35 -7.02 -13.00
C GLY A 243 -5.56 -7.22 -13.91
N LYS A 244 -6.75 -7.20 -13.30
CA LYS A 244 -8.01 -7.08 -14.04
C LYS A 244 -8.61 -5.69 -13.82
N ALA A 245 -9.39 -5.24 -14.79
CA ALA A 245 -10.08 -3.95 -14.72
C ALA A 245 -11.33 -4.06 -13.85
N TYR A 246 -11.19 -3.87 -12.53
CA TYR A 246 -12.30 -3.80 -11.58
C TYR A 246 -12.86 -2.38 -11.42
N ALA A 247 -12.10 -1.38 -11.86
CA ALA A 247 -12.45 0.04 -11.82
C ALA A 247 -11.87 0.81 -13.01
N GLU A 248 -12.47 1.96 -13.31
CA GLU A 248 -11.92 2.92 -14.27
C GLU A 248 -10.84 3.79 -13.63
N TYR A 249 -9.74 4.01 -14.35
CA TYR A 249 -8.74 4.97 -13.91
C TYR A 249 -9.25 6.40 -14.15
N ARG A 250 -9.27 7.20 -13.08
CA ARG A 250 -9.68 8.62 -13.11
C ARG A 250 -8.59 9.51 -12.55
N GLY A 251 -7.31 9.15 -12.70
CA GLY A 251 -6.20 10.01 -12.28
C GLY A 251 -6.07 11.28 -13.13
N SER A 252 -5.22 12.21 -12.69
CA SER A 252 -4.95 13.45 -13.44
C SER A 252 -4.02 13.21 -14.64
N LYS A 253 -3.09 12.26 -14.54
CA LYS A 253 -2.32 11.78 -15.70
C LYS A 253 -3.21 10.91 -16.57
N LYS A 254 -3.25 11.13 -17.88
CA LYS A 254 -3.89 10.18 -18.82
C LYS A 254 -3.01 8.94 -18.91
N ILE A 255 -3.39 7.89 -18.18
CA ILE A 255 -2.77 6.57 -18.28
C ILE A 255 -3.84 5.63 -18.81
N ASP A 256 -3.49 4.95 -19.90
CA ASP A 256 -4.35 3.95 -20.50
C ASP A 256 -3.88 2.55 -20.07
N PHE A 257 -4.72 1.90 -19.27
CA PHE A 257 -4.52 0.52 -18.80
C PHE A 257 -5.29 -0.50 -19.66
N SER A 258 -6.02 -0.08 -20.70
CA SER A 258 -6.86 -0.97 -21.52
C SER A 258 -6.09 -1.84 -22.53
N CYS A 259 -4.76 -1.70 -22.59
CA CYS A 259 -3.89 -2.31 -23.60
C CYS A 259 -2.76 -3.20 -23.02
N ILE A 260 -2.90 -3.74 -21.81
CA ILE A 260 -1.87 -4.56 -21.13
C ILE A 260 -2.32 -6.02 -21.01
#